data_AF-A0A944DT71-F1
#
_entry.id   AF-A0A944DT71-F1
#
_cell.length_a   1.000
_cell.length_b   1.000
_cell.length_c   1.000
_cell.angle_alpha   90.00
_cell.angle_beta   90.00
_cell.angle_gamma   90.00
#
_symmetry.space_group_name_H-M   'P 1'
#
loop_
_entity.id
_entity.type
_entity.pdbx_description
1 polymer ?
#
loop_
_entity_poly.entity_id
_entity_poly.type
_entity_poly.pdbx_seq_one_letter_code
_entity_poly.pdbx_strand_id
1 'polypeptide(L)' 'MRIRLHGTELECLHTAQQLASVLDVLDTSQPYPDRPPSRLVRHYLTVATPIDNSQISKGD' A
#
# COMPACT_ATOMS: atom_id res chain seq x y z
N MET A 1 -7.10 0.79 -4.27
CA MET A 1 -6.84 -0.54 -3.62
C MET A 1 -6.01 -0.30 -2.37
N ARG A 2 -6.07 -1.18 -1.35
CA ARG A 2 -5.27 -1.04 -0.12
C ARG A 2 -4.41 -2.28 0.13
N ILE A 3 -3.11 -2.09 0.25
CA ILE A 3 -2.12 -3.15 0.52
C ILE A 3 -1.76 -3.08 2.01
N ARG A 4 -1.73 -4.23 2.68
CA ARG A 4 -1.29 -4.36 4.07
C ARG A 4 0.07 -5.04 4.11
N LEU A 5 1.07 -4.32 4.61
CA LEU A 5 2.36 -4.89 4.99
C LEU A 5 2.32 -5.27 6.47
N HIS A 6 2.97 -6.38 6.81
CA HIS A 6 3.06 -6.88 8.16
C HIS A 6 4.44 -7.50 8.37
N GLY A 7 5.14 -7.05 9.40
CA GLY A 7 6.52 -7.44 9.67
C GLY A 7 7.15 -6.50 10.68
N THR A 8 8.47 -6.48 10.76
CA THR A 8 9.17 -5.43 11.52
C THR A 8 8.92 -4.07 10.87
N GLU A 9 9.13 -3.00 11.64
CA GLU A 9 8.99 -1.63 11.12
C GLU A 9 9.93 -1.37 9.95
N LEU A 10 11.18 -1.83 10.04
CA LEU A 10 12.18 -1.69 8.98
C LEU A 10 11.79 -2.46 7.70
N GLU A 11 11.32 -3.71 7.83
CA GLU A 11 10.85 -4.50 6.68
C GLU A 11 9.66 -3.84 6.00
N CYS A 12 8.69 -3.33 6.78
CA CYS A 12 7.54 -2.64 6.23
C CYS A 12 7.94 -1.36 5.51
N LEU A 13 8.87 -0.57 6.07
CA LEU A 13 9.34 0.66 5.45
C LEU A 13 10.08 0.39 4.13
N HIS A 14 11.05 -0.53 4.13
CA HIS A 14 11.77 -0.89 2.90
C HIS A 14 10.83 -1.45 1.83
N THR A 15 9.90 -2.32 2.21
CA THR A 15 8.93 -2.88 1.27
C THR A 15 8.00 -1.80 0.72
N ALA A 16 7.56 -0.85 1.55
CA ALA A 16 6.74 0.27 1.11
C ALA A 16 7.47 1.15 0.07
N GLN A 17 8.74 1.45 0.31
CA GLN A 17 9.58 2.20 -0.63
C GLN A 17 9.75 1.46 -1.97
N GLN A 18 9.97 0.14 -1.94
CA GLN A 18 10.07 -0.66 -3.16
C GLN A 18 8.75 -0.69 -3.91
N LEU A 19 7.62 -0.85 -3.22
CA LEU A 19 6.30 -0.83 -3.85
C LEU A 19 5.97 0.54 -4.47
N ALA A 20 6.34 1.64 -3.81
CA ALA A 20 6.17 2.99 -4.34
C ALA A 20 6.99 3.25 -5.62
N SER A 21 8.03 2.45 -5.90
CA SER A 21 8.78 2.58 -7.16
C SER A 21 8.04 2.01 -8.38
N VAL A 22 7.01 1.19 -8.17
CA VAL A 22 6.28 0.49 -9.26
C VAL A 22 4.76 0.68 -9.20
N LEU A 23 4.23 1.23 -8.11
CA LEU A 23 2.81 1.53 -7.94
C LEU A 23 2.61 3.02 -7.71
N ASP A 24 1.48 3.54 -8.19
CA ASP A 24 1.00 4.86 -7.81
C ASP A 24 0.40 4.80 -6.40
N VAL A 25 1.26 5.08 -5.41
CA VAL A 25 0.89 5.12 -3.98
C VAL A 25 0.32 6.50 -3.66
N LEU A 26 -0.96 6.53 -3.30
CA LEU A 26 -1.71 7.73 -2.96
C LEU A 26 -1.55 8.14 -1.50
N ASP A 27 -1.41 7.16 -0.61
CA ASP A 27 -1.28 7.39 0.83
C ASP A 27 -0.54 6.24 1.51
N THR A 28 0.16 6.58 2.59
CA THR A 28 0.96 5.66 3.40
C THR A 28 0.67 5.93 4.88
N SER A 29 0.19 4.93 5.60
CA SER A 29 -0.18 5.10 7.00
C SER A 29 1.03 5.22 7.91
N GLN A 30 0.83 5.66 9.16
CA GLN A 30 1.82 5.39 10.21
C GLN A 30 1.86 3.88 10.53
N PRO A 31 2.97 3.35 11.09
CA PRO A 31 3.02 1.98 11.58
C PRO A 31 2.02 1.74 12.72
N TYR A 32 1.25 0.67 12.62
CA TYR A 32 0.32 0.24 13.66
C TYR A 32 0.87 -0.99 14.38
N PRO A 33 1.31 -0.87 15.63
CA PRO A 33 1.83 -2.01 16.36
C PRO A 33 0.75 -3.09 16.56
N ASP A 34 1.19 -4.34 16.54
CA ASP A 34 0.36 -5.44 17.03
C ASP A 34 0.25 -5.43 18.55
N ARG A 35 -0.67 -6.24 19.07
CA ARG A 35 -0.82 -6.39 20.52
C ARG A 35 0.38 -7.14 21.10
N PRO A 36 0.84 -6.80 22.32
CA PRO A 36 1.86 -7.57 23.02
C PRO A 36 1.50 -9.06 23.11
N PRO A 37 2.48 -9.98 23.03
CA PRO A 37 3.93 -9.74 23.05
C PRO A 37 4.58 -9.51 21.67
N SER A 38 3.78 -9.39 20.60
CA SER A 38 4.31 -9.15 19.25
C SER A 38 5.09 -7.84 19.19
N ARG A 39 6.17 -7.83 18.42
CA ARG A 39 6.96 -6.63 18.07
C ARG A 39 6.77 -6.21 16.62
N LEU A 40 5.83 -6.83 15.91
CA LEU A 40 5.54 -6.55 14.52
C LEU A 40 4.56 -5.38 14.41
N VAL A 41 4.56 -4.75 13.24
CA VAL A 41 3.68 -3.64 12.90
C VAL A 41 2.93 -3.95 11.62
N ARG A 42 1.78 -3.31 11.46
CA ARG A 42 1.01 -3.24 10.23
C ARG A 42 1.19 -1.87 9.60
N HIS A 43 1.50 -1.85 8.32
CA HIS A 43 1.63 -0.62 7.54
C HIS A 43 0.69 -0.72 6.34
N TYR A 44 -0.06 0.33 6.04
CA TYR A 44 -1.01 0.32 4.93
C TYR A 44 -0.58 1.29 3.84
N LEU A 45 -0.63 0.81 2.60
CA LEU A 45 -0.47 1.63 1.40
C LEU A 45 -1.81 1.69 0.68
N THR A 46 -2.26 2.91 0.36
CA THR A 46 -3.37 3.12 -0.56
C THR A 46 -2.78 3.35 -1.94
N VAL A 47 -3.19 2.56 -2.92
CA VAL A 47 -2.69 2.67 -4.30
C VAL A 47 -3.83 2.93 -5.26
N ALA A 48 -3.55 3.70 -6.31
CA ALA A 48 -4.49 3.93 -7.40
C ALA A 48 -4.89 2.58 -8.02
N THR A 49 -6.17 2.40 -8.27
CA THR A 49 -6.62 1.30 -9.14
C THR A 49 -6.44 1.75 -10.58
N PRO A 50 -6.01 0.87 -11.49
CA PRO A 50 -6.06 1.16 -12.91
C PRO A 50 -7.47 1.63 -13.27
N ILE A 51 -7.55 2.76 -13.97
CA ILE A 51 -8.83 3.23 -14.53
C ILE A 51 -9.11 2.31 -15.72
N ASP A 52 -10.27 1.68 -15.72
CA ASP A 52 -10.69 0.87 -16.87
C ASP A 52 -11.09 1.80 -18.03
N ASN A 53 -10.16 1.99 -18.96
CA ASN A 53 -10.36 2.84 -20.15
C ASN A 53 -11.37 2.27 -21.14
N SER A 54 -11.92 1.06 -20.94
CA SER A 54 -12.92 0.47 -21.83
C SER A 54 -14.26 1.24 -21.85
N GLN A 55 -14.46 2.20 -20.94
CA GLN A 55 -15.63 3.09 -20.92
C GLN A 55 -15.47 4.37 -21.75
N ILE A 56 -14.25 4.72 -22.18
CA ILE A 56 -13.99 5.96 -22.94
C ILE A 56 -14.36 5.77 -24.43
N SER A 57 -14.41 4.54 -24.93
CA SER A 57 -14.61 4.24 -26.36
C SER A 57 -16.07 4.17 -26.83
N LYS A 58 -17.05 4.51 -25.99
CA LYS A 58 -18.48 4.58 -26.39
C LYS A 58 -18.93 6.04 -26.49
N GLY A 59 -18.34 6.75 -27.44
CA GLY A 59 -18.69 8.14 -27.68
C GLY A 59 -17.98 8.68 -28.91
N ASP A 60 -18.25 8.09 -30.07
CA ASP A 60 -18.12 8.69 -31.40
C ASP A 60 -19.29 8.21 -32.27
#